data_AF-A0A519WVH3-F1
#
_entry.id   AF-A0A519WVH3-F1
#
_cell.length_a   1.000
_cell.length_b   1.000
_cell.length_c   1.000
_cell.angle_alpha   90.00
_cell.angle_beta   90.00
_cell.angle_gamma   90.00
#
_symmetry.space_group_name_H-M   'P 1'
#
loop_
_entity.id
_entity.type
_entity.pdbx_description
1 polymer ?
#
loop_
_entity_poly.entity_id
_entity_poly.type
_entity_poly.pdbx_seq_one_letter_code
_entity_poly.pdbx_strand_id
1 'polypeptide(L)'
;MKEFNRHPMENSKNIASLNEIETRYRTVKPRYRNDQRARKHCEPKETQLNEAIAFFYHTLVARAKEMFSTLPNKEDRLMLMLDLTKDPVNSSGIHCIATSTFFIHLECDVYNKYRVEYQFYRCPFEKQIQEQINRLTLRSFSTQIATQADYPAFFRRVLACQPERFIHLL
;
A
#
# COMPACT_ATOMS: atom_id res chain seq x y z
N MET A 1 -16.42 16.64 -17.93
CA MET A 1 -16.17 16.06 -16.58
C MET A 1 -16.19 14.55 -16.73
N LYS A 2 -15.12 13.82 -16.36
CA LYS A 2 -15.19 12.35 -16.32
C LYS A 2 -16.20 11.98 -15.22
N GLU A 3 -17.22 11.20 -15.55
CA GLU A 3 -18.09 10.59 -14.54
C GLU A 3 -17.20 9.81 -13.57
N PHE A 4 -17.22 10.21 -12.30
CA PHE A 4 -16.65 9.38 -11.25
C PHE A 4 -17.50 8.11 -11.21
N ASN A 5 -16.93 6.99 -11.68
CA ASN A 5 -17.53 5.68 -11.49
C ASN A 5 -17.57 5.40 -9.99
N ARG A 6 -18.71 5.70 -9.36
CA ARG A 6 -18.97 5.45 -7.94
C ARG A 6 -18.67 4.00 -7.62
N HIS A 7 -17.83 3.76 -6.62
CA HIS A 7 -17.48 2.39 -6.24
C HIS A 7 -18.59 1.80 -5.33
N PRO A 8 -18.83 0.48 -5.34
CA PRO A 8 -19.91 -0.15 -4.55
C PRO A 8 -19.90 0.15 -3.04
N MET A 9 -18.74 0.50 -2.47
CA MET A 9 -18.55 0.77 -1.05
C MET A 9 -18.85 2.22 -0.62
N GLU A 10 -19.40 3.07 -1.50
CA GLU A 10 -19.72 4.48 -1.18
C GLU A 10 -20.84 4.57 -0.12
N ASN A 11 -21.83 3.67 -0.21
CA ASN A 11 -23.00 3.68 0.68
C ASN A 11 -22.76 2.97 2.03
N SER A 12 -21.58 2.39 2.24
CA SER A 12 -21.25 1.58 3.43
C SER A 12 -20.13 2.19 4.28
N LYS A 13 -19.90 3.50 4.15
CA LYS A 13 -18.85 4.22 4.88
C LYS A 13 -19.15 4.31 6.38
N ASN A 14 -18.12 4.05 7.19
CA ASN A 14 -18.13 4.39 8.61
C ASN A 14 -17.72 5.86 8.77
N ILE A 15 -18.71 6.74 8.85
CA ILE A 15 -18.52 8.20 8.88
C ILE A 15 -17.64 8.66 10.06
N ALA A 16 -17.78 8.03 11.23
CA ALA A 16 -16.99 8.37 12.40
C ALA A 16 -15.49 8.11 12.16
N SER A 17 -15.13 6.91 11.71
CA SER A 17 -13.75 6.54 11.41
C SER A 17 -13.17 7.34 10.24
N LEU A 18 -13.99 7.63 9.22
CA LEU A 18 -13.58 8.47 8.10
C LEU A 18 -13.21 9.89 8.57
N ASN A 19 -14.04 10.50 9.39
CA ASN A 19 -13.78 11.84 9.94
C ASN A 19 -12.52 11.88 10.81
N GLU A 20 -12.27 10.83 11.59
CA GLU A 20 -11.04 10.67 12.35
C GLU A 20 -9.80 10.63 11.45
N ILE A 21 -9.84 9.81 10.39
CA ILE A 21 -8.75 9.71 9.42
C ILE A 21 -8.55 11.06 8.70
N GLU A 22 -9.61 11.72 8.25
CA GLU A 22 -9.51 13.04 7.63
C GLU A 22 -8.89 14.08 8.55
N THR A 23 -9.34 14.13 9.81
CA THR A 23 -8.80 15.04 10.83
C THR A 23 -7.32 14.76 11.07
N ARG A 24 -6.95 13.48 11.11
CA ARG A 24 -5.55 13.05 11.21
C ARG A 24 -4.74 13.59 10.04
N TYR A 25 -5.12 13.33 8.80
CA TYR A 25 -4.40 13.80 7.61
C TYR A 25 -4.32 15.34 7.47
N ARG A 26 -5.22 16.10 8.11
CA ARG A 26 -5.15 17.58 8.17
C ARG A 26 -4.18 18.12 9.21
N THR A 27 -3.66 17.28 10.10
CA THR A 27 -2.82 17.75 11.21
C THR A 27 -1.43 18.18 10.70
N VAL A 28 -1.02 19.43 10.98
CA VAL A 28 0.21 20.06 10.47
C VAL A 28 1.45 19.85 11.37
N LYS A 29 1.36 18.98 12.39
CA LYS A 29 2.48 18.82 13.34
C LYS A 29 3.70 18.21 12.62
N PRO A 30 4.89 18.84 12.67
CA PRO A 30 6.14 18.25 12.18
C PRO A 30 6.44 16.96 12.92
N ARG A 31 6.93 15.92 12.23
CA ARG A 31 7.13 14.60 12.84
C ARG A 31 8.40 13.91 12.40
N TYR A 32 8.86 13.05 13.30
CA TYR A 32 9.94 12.11 13.07
C TYR A 32 9.51 11.05 12.05
N ARG A 33 10.30 10.91 10.98
CA ARG A 33 10.03 10.06 9.83
C ARG A 33 11.30 9.30 9.48
N ASN A 34 11.24 7.97 9.46
CA ASN A 34 12.40 7.13 9.18
C ASN A 34 12.90 7.35 7.74
N ASP A 35 12.01 7.52 6.77
CA ASP A 35 12.37 7.78 5.37
C ASP A 35 13.09 9.12 5.18
N GLN A 36 12.73 10.15 5.94
CA GLN A 36 13.43 11.43 5.90
C GLN A 36 14.85 11.32 6.48
N ARG A 37 15.01 10.52 7.53
CA ARG A 37 16.31 10.24 8.14
C ARG A 37 17.18 9.40 7.20
N ALA A 38 16.59 8.39 6.57
CA ALA A 38 17.26 7.56 5.56
C ALA A 38 17.86 8.42 4.44
N ARG A 39 17.13 9.44 3.97
CA ARG A 39 17.62 10.35 2.92
C ARG A 39 18.73 11.30 3.37
N LYS A 40 18.77 11.67 4.65
CA LYS A 40 19.67 12.72 5.18
C LYS A 40 20.91 12.18 5.89
N HIS A 41 20.82 10.98 6.47
CA HIS A 41 21.78 10.52 7.48
C HIS A 41 22.28 9.09 7.25
N CYS A 42 21.84 8.40 6.18
CA CYS A 42 22.41 7.11 5.81
C CYS A 42 23.66 7.28 4.97
N GLU A 43 24.51 6.24 5.02
CA GLU A 43 25.64 6.11 4.11
C GLU A 43 25.16 6.08 2.64
N PRO A 44 25.92 6.63 1.68
CA PRO A 44 25.50 6.70 0.27
C PRO A 44 25.06 5.35 -0.31
N LYS A 45 25.72 4.25 0.09
CA LYS A 45 25.37 2.88 -0.33
C LYS A 45 23.98 2.45 0.19
N GLU A 46 23.63 2.81 1.41
CA GLU A 46 22.32 2.50 1.98
C GLU A 46 21.22 3.34 1.33
N THR A 47 21.49 4.62 1.04
CA THR A 47 20.58 5.48 0.28
C THR A 47 20.28 4.90 -1.10
N GLN A 48 21.31 4.51 -1.86
CA GLN A 48 21.14 3.87 -3.17
C GLN A 48 20.34 2.56 -3.08
N LEU A 49 20.58 1.77 -2.04
CA LEU A 49 19.83 0.53 -1.83
C LEU A 49 18.36 0.80 -1.55
N ASN A 50 18.04 1.76 -0.68
CA ASN A 50 16.68 2.16 -0.39
C ASN A 50 15.96 2.69 -1.64
N GLU A 51 16.64 3.49 -2.46
CA GLU A 51 16.11 3.97 -3.75
C GLU A 51 15.83 2.83 -4.72
N ALA A 52 16.72 1.84 -4.82
CA ALA A 52 16.51 0.66 -5.64
C ALA A 52 15.30 -0.17 -5.16
N ILE A 53 15.17 -0.38 -3.85
CA ILE A 53 14.02 -1.09 -3.26
C ILE A 53 12.72 -0.34 -3.57
N ALA A 54 12.69 0.99 -3.41
CA ALA A 54 11.53 1.80 -3.75
C ALA A 54 11.18 1.72 -5.24
N PHE A 55 12.18 1.79 -6.13
CA PHE A 55 12.00 1.64 -7.56
C PHE A 55 11.38 0.29 -7.93
N PHE A 56 11.90 -0.81 -7.38
CA PHE A 56 11.35 -2.14 -7.61
C PHE A 56 9.94 -2.30 -7.03
N TYR A 57 9.67 -1.75 -5.85
CA TYR A 57 8.32 -1.70 -5.28
C TYR A 57 7.34 -1.00 -6.24
N HIS A 58 7.68 0.19 -6.74
CA HIS A 58 6.80 0.92 -7.66
C HIS A 58 6.63 0.21 -9.01
N THR A 59 7.67 -0.47 -9.50
CA THR A 59 7.59 -1.33 -10.68
C THR A 59 6.60 -2.48 -10.47
N LEU A 60 6.68 -3.14 -9.31
CA LEU A 60 5.77 -4.22 -8.95
C LEU A 60 4.32 -3.73 -8.78
N VAL A 61 4.12 -2.57 -8.16
CA VAL A 61 2.80 -1.94 -8.02
C VAL A 61 2.20 -1.63 -9.38
N ALA A 62 2.97 -1.10 -10.33
CA ALA A 62 2.50 -0.84 -11.69
C ALA A 62 2.03 -2.13 -12.38
N ARG A 63 2.81 -3.21 -12.27
CA ARG A 63 2.43 -4.53 -12.81
C ARG A 63 1.20 -5.12 -12.12
N ALA A 64 1.10 -5.01 -10.81
CA ALA A 64 -0.08 -5.45 -10.07
C ALA A 64 -1.32 -4.70 -10.56
N LYS A 65 -1.25 -3.37 -10.76
CA LYS A 65 -2.38 -2.60 -11.30
C LYS A 65 -2.80 -3.08 -12.68
N GLU A 66 -1.85 -3.33 -13.57
CA GLU A 66 -2.12 -3.91 -14.89
C GLU A 66 -2.86 -5.25 -14.76
N MET A 67 -2.35 -6.18 -13.93
CA MET A 67 -2.99 -7.49 -13.72
C MET A 67 -4.41 -7.35 -13.17
N PHE A 68 -4.59 -6.60 -12.08
CA PHE A 68 -5.89 -6.42 -11.45
C PHE A 68 -6.90 -5.72 -12.36
N SER A 69 -6.50 -4.77 -13.22
CA SER A 69 -7.42 -4.12 -14.18
C SER A 69 -8.08 -5.09 -15.17
N THR A 70 -7.51 -6.28 -15.38
CA THR A 70 -8.07 -7.30 -16.28
C THR A 70 -9.20 -8.12 -15.66
N LEU A 71 -9.44 -8.01 -14.35
CA LEU A 71 -10.47 -8.79 -13.69
C LEU A 71 -11.87 -8.38 -14.16
N PRO A 72 -12.78 -9.34 -14.40
CA PRO A 72 -14.09 -9.05 -14.98
C PRO A 72 -14.98 -8.26 -14.03
N ASN A 73 -14.92 -8.56 -12.73
CA ASN A 73 -15.77 -7.92 -11.72
C ASN A 73 -15.17 -6.57 -11.28
N LYS A 74 -16.01 -5.54 -11.19
CA LYS A 74 -15.59 -4.21 -10.70
C LYS A 74 -15.12 -4.24 -9.24
N GLU A 75 -15.73 -5.07 -8.39
CA GLU A 75 -15.36 -5.18 -6.97
C GLU A 75 -13.94 -5.72 -6.78
N ASP A 76 -13.52 -6.67 -7.63
CA ASP A 76 -12.18 -7.25 -7.59
C ASP A 76 -11.12 -6.29 -8.16
N ARG A 77 -11.55 -5.21 -8.83
CA ARG A 77 -10.70 -4.13 -9.37
C ARG A 77 -10.55 -2.94 -8.42
N LEU A 78 -11.13 -3.02 -7.22
CA LEU A 78 -10.92 -2.00 -6.21
C LEU A 78 -9.53 -2.15 -5.60
N MET A 79 -8.75 -1.08 -5.68
CA MET A 79 -7.43 -0.98 -5.08
C MET A 79 -7.37 0.24 -4.17
N LEU A 80 -7.11 0.00 -2.89
CA LEU A 80 -6.71 1.02 -1.94
C LEU A 80 -5.24 1.38 -2.23
N MET A 81 -4.94 2.67 -2.34
CA MET A 81 -3.58 3.18 -2.50
C MET A 81 -3.34 4.30 -1.48
N LEU A 82 -2.39 4.08 -0.58
CA LEU A 82 -2.05 5.00 0.50
C LEU A 82 -0.62 5.54 0.32
N ASP A 83 -0.51 6.86 0.30
CA ASP A 83 0.75 7.57 0.51
C ASP A 83 0.89 7.84 2.01
N LEU A 84 1.56 6.91 2.70
CA LEU A 84 1.76 6.94 4.14
C LEU A 84 2.84 7.94 4.55
N THR A 85 3.59 8.51 3.59
CA THR A 85 4.50 9.64 3.87
C THR A 85 3.77 10.88 4.37
N LYS A 86 2.47 10.97 4.09
CA LYS A 86 1.57 12.03 4.53
C LYS A 86 0.78 11.66 5.79
N ASP A 87 0.82 10.40 6.22
CA ASP A 87 0.10 9.99 7.44
C ASP A 87 0.91 10.40 8.66
N PRO A 88 0.40 11.31 9.51
CA PRO A 88 1.19 11.82 10.59
C PRO A 88 1.40 10.78 11.69
N VAL A 89 0.55 9.77 11.88
CA VAL A 89 0.76 8.77 12.96
C VAL A 89 1.66 7.61 12.56
N ASN A 90 2.03 7.52 11.28
CA ASN A 90 2.87 6.45 10.78
C ASN A 90 4.31 6.96 10.60
N SER A 91 5.27 6.42 11.35
CA SER A 91 6.68 6.81 11.27
C SER A 91 7.51 5.95 10.31
N SER A 92 7.05 4.73 10.01
CA SER A 92 7.75 3.75 9.17
C SER A 92 7.15 3.62 7.76
N GLY A 93 5.83 3.66 7.63
CA GLY A 93 5.13 3.43 6.37
C GLY A 93 5.42 4.51 5.32
N ILE A 94 5.73 4.06 4.11
CA ILE A 94 5.96 4.93 2.95
C ILE A 94 4.78 4.84 2.00
N HIS A 95 4.51 3.63 1.48
CA HIS A 95 3.43 3.39 0.52
C HIS A 95 2.76 2.06 0.80
N CYS A 96 1.43 2.01 0.67
CA CYS A 96 0.69 0.76 0.77
C CYS A 96 -0.32 0.66 -0.37
N ILE A 97 -0.42 -0.52 -0.98
CA ILE A 97 -1.58 -0.86 -1.80
C ILE A 97 -2.26 -2.11 -1.25
N ALA A 98 -3.58 -2.17 -1.38
CA ALA A 98 -4.36 -3.33 -1.01
C ALA A 98 -5.55 -3.55 -1.96
N THR A 99 -5.83 -4.80 -2.27
CA THR A 99 -7.02 -5.29 -2.98
C THR A 99 -7.74 -6.30 -2.07
N SER A 100 -8.83 -6.89 -2.56
CA SER A 100 -9.59 -7.94 -1.86
C SER A 100 -8.81 -9.24 -1.63
N THR A 101 -7.67 -9.42 -2.31
CA THR A 101 -6.89 -10.67 -2.29
C THR A 101 -5.38 -10.48 -2.14
N PHE A 102 -4.89 -9.23 -2.14
CA PHE A 102 -3.47 -8.94 -2.11
C PHE A 102 -3.21 -7.63 -1.39
N PHE A 103 -2.13 -7.55 -0.62
CA PHE A 103 -1.57 -6.26 -0.23
C PHE A 103 -0.05 -6.28 -0.35
N ILE A 104 0.52 -5.10 -0.54
CA ILE A 104 1.95 -4.86 -0.44
C ILE A 104 2.22 -3.49 0.16
N HIS A 105 3.18 -3.43 1.07
CA HIS A 105 3.50 -2.26 1.89
C HIS A 105 5.01 -2.02 1.83
N LEU A 106 5.41 -0.83 1.40
CA LEU A 106 6.76 -0.33 1.50
C LEU A 106 6.90 0.49 2.79
N GLU A 107 7.84 0.10 3.63
CA GLU A 107 8.16 0.79 4.88
C GLU A 107 9.66 1.06 5.02
N CYS A 108 10.00 1.94 5.95
CA CYS A 108 11.35 2.25 6.40
C CYS A 108 11.44 1.92 7.90
N ASP A 109 12.28 0.94 8.24
CA ASP A 109 12.44 0.49 9.62
C ASP A 109 13.15 1.54 10.50
N VAL A 110 13.24 1.27 11.80
CA VAL A 110 13.92 2.17 12.77
C VAL A 110 15.42 2.31 12.52
N TYR A 111 16.01 1.43 11.71
CA TYR A 111 17.40 1.49 11.26
C TYR A 111 17.54 2.20 9.91
N ASN A 112 16.48 2.86 9.44
CA ASN A 112 16.42 3.61 8.19
C ASN A 112 16.56 2.75 6.93
N LYS A 113 16.21 1.46 6.99
CA LYS A 113 16.29 0.53 5.87
C LYS A 113 14.91 0.25 5.31
N TYR A 114 14.80 0.29 3.99
CA TYR A 114 13.55 0.02 3.31
C TYR A 114 13.26 -1.47 3.29
N ARG A 115 11.99 -1.82 3.49
CA ARG A 115 11.49 -3.20 3.45
C ARG A 115 10.12 -3.24 2.82
N VAL A 116 9.82 -4.38 2.22
CA VAL A 116 8.54 -4.65 1.55
C VAL A 116 7.83 -5.78 2.29
N GLU A 117 6.66 -5.50 2.84
CA GLU A 117 5.79 -6.52 3.39
C GLU A 117 4.67 -6.83 2.41
N TYR A 118 4.28 -8.10 2.29
CA TYR A 118 3.17 -8.49 1.43
C TYR A 118 2.42 -9.69 1.98
N GLN A 119 1.19 -9.86 1.50
CA GLN A 119 0.37 -11.04 1.77
C GLN A 119 -0.54 -11.31 0.59
N PHE A 120 -0.78 -12.60 0.34
CA PHE A 120 -1.82 -13.08 -0.56
C PHE A 120 -2.97 -13.74 0.21
N TYR A 121 -4.17 -13.58 -0.32
CA TYR A 121 -5.37 -14.29 0.12
C TYR A 121 -6.15 -14.71 -1.13
N ARG A 122 -6.03 -15.98 -1.54
CA ARG A 122 -6.70 -16.51 -2.75
C ARG A 122 -6.51 -15.60 -3.97
N CYS A 123 -5.30 -15.05 -4.13
CA CYS A 123 -5.01 -14.09 -5.20
C CYS A 123 -4.85 -14.83 -6.53
N PRO A 124 -5.60 -14.45 -7.58
CA PRO A 124 -5.49 -15.10 -8.90
C PRO A 124 -4.12 -14.87 -9.56
N PHE A 125 -3.41 -13.82 -9.15
CA PHE A 125 -2.12 -13.43 -9.71
C PHE A 125 -0.94 -13.75 -8.77
N GLU A 126 -1.16 -14.51 -7.70
CA GLU A 126 -0.14 -14.79 -6.67
C GLU A 126 1.19 -15.27 -7.29
N LYS A 127 1.13 -16.29 -8.14
CA LYS A 127 2.31 -16.86 -8.78
C LYS A 127 3.06 -15.82 -9.62
N GLN A 128 2.34 -15.00 -10.39
CA GLN A 128 2.93 -13.99 -11.26
C GLN A 128 3.59 -12.88 -10.45
N ILE A 129 2.94 -12.43 -9.36
CA ILE A 129 3.49 -11.42 -8.46
C ILE A 129 4.72 -11.97 -7.72
N GLN A 130 4.69 -13.22 -7.25
CA GLN A 130 5.86 -13.89 -6.65
C GLN A 130 7.03 -14.01 -7.64
N GLU A 131 6.76 -14.36 -8.90
CA GLU A 131 7.79 -14.37 -9.95
C GLU A 131 8.42 -12.99 -10.15
N GLN A 132 7.64 -11.91 -10.12
CA GLN A 132 8.17 -10.55 -10.20
C GLN A 132 9.01 -10.17 -8.97
N ILE A 133 8.55 -10.51 -7.75
CA ILE A 133 9.32 -10.30 -6.52
C ILE A 133 10.68 -11.00 -6.59
N ASN A 134 10.69 -12.24 -7.09
CA ASN A 134 11.92 -13.01 -7.26
C ASN A 134 12.85 -12.39 -8.33
N ARG A 135 12.30 -11.98 -9.48
CA ARG A 135 13.09 -11.38 -10.59
C ARG A 135 13.69 -10.03 -10.22
N LEU A 136 12.95 -9.21 -9.48
CA LEU A 136 13.40 -7.88 -9.06
C LEU A 136 14.39 -7.94 -7.88
N THR A 137 14.81 -9.14 -7.46
CA THR A 137 15.68 -9.33 -6.28
C THR A 137 15.07 -8.73 -5.00
N LEU A 138 13.77 -8.46 -4.99
CA LEU A 138 13.05 -7.94 -3.84
C LEU A 138 12.98 -8.98 -2.72
N ARG A 139 13.21 -10.27 -3.02
CA ARG A 139 13.17 -11.35 -2.03
C ARG A 139 14.05 -11.08 -0.80
N SER A 140 15.23 -10.47 -0.98
CA SER A 140 16.14 -10.15 0.14
C SER A 140 15.64 -9.01 1.03
N PHE A 141 14.68 -8.22 0.53
CA PHE A 141 14.15 -7.03 1.20
C PHE A 141 12.64 -7.13 1.40
N SER A 142 12.06 -8.31 1.17
CA SER A 142 10.64 -8.52 1.28
C SER A 142 10.31 -9.70 2.17
N THR A 143 9.25 -9.55 2.94
CA THR A 143 8.76 -10.58 3.84
C THR A 143 7.28 -10.80 3.58
N GLN A 144 6.91 -12.06 3.34
CA GLN A 144 5.51 -12.44 3.38
C GLN A 144 5.07 -12.51 4.83
N ILE A 145 4.16 -11.63 5.24
CA ILE A 145 3.67 -11.63 6.62
C ILE A 145 2.60 -12.69 6.83
N ALA A 146 2.36 -13.05 8.10
CA ALA A 146 1.36 -14.03 8.47
C ALA A 146 -0.04 -13.66 7.95
N THR A 147 -0.81 -14.68 7.57
CA THR A 147 -2.12 -14.50 6.95
C THR A 147 -3.11 -13.86 7.93
N GLN A 148 -3.60 -12.67 7.60
CA GLN A 148 -4.76 -12.07 8.26
C GLN A 148 -5.98 -13.01 8.16
N ALA A 149 -6.53 -13.40 9.31
CA ALA A 149 -7.77 -14.17 9.38
C ALA A 149 -8.92 -13.35 8.77
N ASP A 150 -9.70 -13.98 7.87
CA ASP A 150 -10.78 -13.35 7.08
C ASP A 150 -10.35 -12.02 6.44
N TYR A 151 -9.31 -12.10 5.60
CA TYR A 151 -8.79 -10.98 4.83
C TYR A 151 -9.89 -10.23 4.03
N PRO A 152 -10.87 -10.87 3.38
CA PRO A 152 -11.96 -10.17 2.71
C PRO A 152 -12.78 -9.27 3.64
N ALA A 153 -13.13 -9.75 4.83
CA ALA A 153 -13.85 -8.91 5.79
C ALA A 153 -12.96 -7.77 6.32
N PHE A 154 -11.67 -8.03 6.54
CA PHE A 154 -10.70 -6.98 6.85
C PHE A 154 -10.66 -5.91 5.77
N PHE A 155 -10.48 -6.28 4.50
CA PHE A 155 -10.40 -5.34 3.39
C PHE A 155 -11.69 -4.52 3.25
N ARG A 156 -12.88 -5.14 3.38
CA ARG A 156 -14.16 -4.41 3.40
C ARG A 156 -14.22 -3.37 4.53
N ARG A 157 -13.79 -3.72 5.74
CA ARG A 157 -13.72 -2.76 6.87
C ARG A 157 -12.76 -1.62 6.58
N VAL A 158 -11.60 -1.91 5.99
CA VAL A 158 -10.64 -0.88 5.58
C VAL A 158 -11.28 0.07 4.57
N LEU A 159 -11.91 -0.45 3.50
CA LEU A 159 -12.60 0.37 2.50
C LEU A 159 -13.72 1.24 3.10
N ALA A 160 -14.44 0.73 4.11
CA ALA A 160 -15.49 1.47 4.80
C ALA A 160 -14.95 2.67 5.60
N CYS A 161 -13.72 2.58 6.11
CA CYS A 161 -13.11 3.64 6.93
C CYS A 161 -12.26 4.64 6.10
N GLN A 162 -11.75 4.23 4.94
CA GLN A 162 -10.83 5.06 4.16
C GLN A 162 -11.54 6.14 3.33
N PRO A 163 -10.99 7.37 3.24
CA PRO A 163 -11.42 8.39 2.30
C PRO A 163 -11.41 7.89 0.84
N GLU A 164 -12.40 8.32 0.06
CA GLU A 164 -12.57 7.90 -1.34
C GLU A 164 -11.39 8.23 -2.23
N ARG A 165 -10.66 9.33 -1.95
CA ARG A 165 -9.46 9.71 -2.69
C ARG A 165 -8.34 8.65 -2.68
N PHE A 166 -8.40 7.69 -1.76
CA PHE A 166 -7.44 6.60 -1.65
C PHE A 166 -7.92 5.31 -2.30
N ILE A 167 -9.18 5.26 -2.76
CA ILE A 167 -9.79 4.05 -3.32
C ILE A 167 -9.92 4.24 -4.82
N HIS A 168 -9.31 3.35 -5.58
CA HIS A 168 -9.24 3.42 -7.03
C HIS A 168 -9.93 2.22 -7.65
N LEU A 169 -10.78 2.47 -8.63
CA LEU A 169 -11.26 1.45 -9.56
C LEU A 169 -10.28 1.36 -10.73
N LEU A 170 -9.71 0.18 -10.95
CA LEU A 170 -8.73 -0.09 -12.01
C LEU A 170 -9.37 -0.44 -13.37
#